data_AF-A0A485JMB1-F1
#
_entry.id   AF-A0A485JMB1-F1
#
_cell.length_a   1.000
_cell.length_b   1.000
_cell.length_c   1.000
_cell.angle_alpha   90.00
_cell.angle_beta   90.00
_cell.angle_gamma   90.00
#
_symmetry.space_group_name_H-M   'P 1'
#
loop_
_entity.id
_entity.type
_entity.pdbx_description
1 polymer ?
#
loop_
_entity_poly.entity_id
_entity_poly.type
_entity_poly.pdbx_seq_one_letter_code
_entity_poly.pdbx_strand_id
1 'polypeptide(L)'
;MNIDETLIEAAITDKTRVIVPVHYAGVACEMDTIMALAKKHNLFVVEDAAQGVMSTYKGRALGTIGHIGCFSFHETKNYTAGGEGGRDAD
;
A
#
# COMPACT_ATOMS: atom_id res chain seq x y z
N MET A 1 -3.58 2.10 -14.35
CA MET A 1 -4.57 1.13 -13.83
C MET A 1 -4.46 1.07 -12.31
N ASN A 2 -4.41 2.23 -11.67
CA ASN A 2 -4.36 2.38 -10.21
C ASN A 2 -5.71 2.92 -9.75
N ILE A 3 -5.99 2.83 -8.45
CA ILE A 3 -7.15 3.49 -7.85
C ILE A 3 -7.14 4.98 -8.19
N ASP A 4 -8.30 5.52 -8.58
CA ASP A 4 -8.49 6.96 -8.80
C ASP A 4 -8.76 7.61 -7.44
N GLU A 5 -7.81 8.42 -6.99
CA GLU A 5 -7.86 9.09 -5.69
C GLU A 5 -9.05 10.05 -5.54
N THR A 6 -9.61 10.55 -6.65
CA THR A 6 -10.76 11.47 -6.64
C THR A 6 -12.06 10.78 -6.27
N LEU A 7 -12.14 9.45 -6.46
CA LEU A 7 -13.31 8.64 -6.14
C LEU A 7 -13.28 8.08 -4.72
N ILE A 8 -12.12 8.10 -4.05
CA ILE A 8 -11.95 7.52 -2.72
C ILE A 8 -12.85 8.22 -1.71
N GLU A 9 -12.87 9.56 -1.70
CA GLU A 9 -13.64 10.33 -0.73
C GLU A 9 -15.15 10.05 -0.84
N ALA A 10 -15.67 9.90 -2.06
CA ALA A 10 -17.08 9.58 -2.29
C ALA A 10 -17.46 8.15 -1.84
N ALA A 11 -16.48 7.24 -1.78
CA ALA A 11 -16.69 5.86 -1.31
C ALA A 11 -16.54 5.72 0.22
N ILE A 12 -16.08 6.75 0.93
CA ILE A 12 -15.96 6.72 2.39
C ILE A 12 -17.34 6.83 3.03
N THR A 13 -17.60 5.95 3.98
CA THR A 13 -18.82 5.93 4.81
C THR A 13 -18.43 5.77 6.27
N ASP A 14 -19.41 5.91 7.17
CA ASP A 14 -19.24 5.74 8.62
C ASP A 14 -18.74 4.33 9.01
N LYS A 15 -18.92 3.37 8.10
CA LYS A 15 -18.48 1.97 8.23
C LYS A 15 -17.06 1.76 7.71
N THR A 16 -16.50 2.71 6.96
CA THR A 16 -15.14 2.62 6.43
C THR A 16 -14.15 2.70 7.59
N ARG A 17 -13.17 1.80 7.60
CA ARG A 17 -12.12 1.72 8.63
C ARG A 17 -10.70 1.72 8.06
N VAL A 18 -10.55 1.25 6.83
CA VAL A 18 -9.25 1.04 6.20
C VAL A 18 -9.34 1.38 4.71
N ILE A 19 -8.30 2.01 4.16
CA ILE A 19 -8.06 2.18 2.72
C ILE A 19 -6.90 1.26 2.33
N VAL A 20 -7.07 0.48 1.27
CA VAL A 20 -6.04 -0.46 0.78
C VAL A 20 -5.60 -0.09 -0.63
N PRO A 21 -4.61 0.82 -0.80
CA PRO A 21 -4.04 1.11 -2.11
C PRO A 21 -3.24 -0.07 -2.65
N VAL A 22 -3.50 -0.43 -3.91
CA VAL A 22 -2.76 -1.47 -4.65
C VAL A 22 -1.84 -0.80 -5.66
N HIS A 23 -0.54 -0.99 -5.49
CA HIS A 23 0.48 -0.46 -6.41
C HIS A 23 0.67 -1.39 -7.60
N TYR A 24 -0.17 -1.21 -8.62
CA TYR A 24 -0.19 -2.10 -9.78
C TYR A 24 1.02 -1.86 -10.69
N ALA A 25 1.65 -2.95 -11.14
CA ALA A 25 2.77 -2.94 -12.10
C ALA A 25 3.96 -2.03 -11.72
N GLY A 26 4.21 -1.84 -10.43
CA GLY A 26 5.29 -0.97 -9.94
C GLY A 26 5.00 0.53 -10.02
N VAL A 27 3.79 0.94 -10.41
CA VAL A 27 3.37 2.35 -10.38
C VAL A 27 2.73 2.64 -9.03
N ALA A 28 3.32 3.58 -8.30
CA ALA A 28 2.78 4.05 -7.03
C ALA A 28 1.39 4.67 -7.20
N CYS A 29 0.53 4.49 -6.20
CA CYS A 29 -0.69 5.30 -6.08
C CYS A 29 -0.32 6.70 -5.61
N GLU A 30 -1.23 7.67 -5.74
CA GLU A 30 -1.04 9.01 -5.17
C GLU A 30 -1.17 8.98 -3.64
N MET A 31 -0.11 8.50 -3.00
CA MET A 31 -0.08 8.23 -1.56
C MET A 31 -0.26 9.49 -0.71
N ASP A 32 0.17 10.67 -1.19
CA ASP A 32 -0.07 11.92 -0.46
C ASP A 32 -1.57 12.22 -0.34
N THR A 33 -2.32 12.05 -1.44
CA THR A 33 -3.79 12.25 -1.45
C THR A 33 -4.47 11.21 -0.57
N ILE A 34 -4.06 9.94 -0.68
CA ILE A 34 -4.63 8.84 0.10
C ILE A 34 -4.38 9.03 1.59
N MET A 35 -3.16 9.42 1.99
CA MET A 35 -2.82 9.68 3.38
C MET A 35 -3.53 10.93 3.92
N ALA A 36 -3.73 11.96 3.11
CA ALA A 36 -4.51 13.14 3.49
C ALA A 36 -5.99 12.79 3.76
N LEU A 37 -6.60 12.00 2.89
CA LEU A 37 -7.97 11.49 3.08
C LEU A 37 -8.06 10.59 4.31
N ALA A 38 -7.12 9.66 4.47
CA ALA A 38 -7.08 8.78 5.63
C ALA A 38 -7.00 9.56 6.95
N LYS A 39 -6.14 10.59 7.01
CA LYS A 39 -6.04 11.47 8.17
C LYS A 39 -7.33 12.27 8.42
N LYS A 40 -7.95 12.78 7.36
CA LYS A 40 -9.22 13.54 7.45
C LYS A 40 -10.36 12.69 8.02
N HIS A 41 -10.43 11.43 7.62
CA HIS A 41 -11.52 10.51 8.02
C HIS A 41 -11.13 9.55 9.16
N ASN A 42 -9.95 9.72 9.76
CA ASN A 42 -9.40 8.85 10.80
C ASN A 42 -9.42 7.36 10.40
N LEU A 43 -8.95 7.07 9.18
CA LEU A 43 -8.87 5.74 8.59
C LEU A 43 -7.42 5.23 8.61
N PHE A 44 -7.26 3.93 8.69
CA PHE A 44 -5.96 3.29 8.48
C PHE A 44 -5.68 3.13 6.98
N VAL A 45 -4.39 3.08 6.62
CA VAL A 45 -3.94 2.84 5.24
C VAL A 45 -3.05 1.61 5.26
N VAL A 46 -3.44 0.59 4.51
CA VAL A 46 -2.67 -0.66 4.35
C VAL A 46 -2.21 -0.75 2.91
N GLU A 47 -0.92 -0.56 2.66
CA GLU A 47 -0.36 -0.66 1.31
C GLU A 47 -0.29 -2.12 0.86
N ASP A 48 -0.77 -2.41 -0.35
CA ASP A 48 -0.47 -3.67 -1.04
C ASP A 48 0.64 -3.42 -2.07
N ALA A 49 1.86 -3.82 -1.68
CA ALA A 49 3.08 -3.67 -2.45
C ALA A 49 3.55 -4.99 -3.11
N ALA A 50 2.66 -5.99 -3.24
CA ALA A 50 2.94 -7.33 -3.78
C ALA A 50 3.71 -7.34 -5.12
N GLN A 51 3.52 -6.34 -5.98
CA GLN A 51 4.18 -6.23 -7.29
C GLN A 51 5.11 -5.02 -7.40
N GLY A 52 5.35 -4.31 -6.30
CA GLY A 52 6.08 -3.03 -6.25
C GLY A 52 7.43 -3.10 -5.55
N VAL A 53 7.94 -4.30 -5.25
CA VAL A 53 9.27 -4.48 -4.65
C VAL A 53 10.31 -3.81 -5.58
N MET A 54 10.90 -2.71 -5.11
CA MET A 54 11.83 -1.77 -5.79
C MET A 54 11.26 -0.45 -6.35
N SER A 55 9.95 -0.21 -6.28
CA SER A 55 9.39 1.09 -6.66
C SER A 55 9.41 2.09 -5.49
N THR A 56 9.58 3.37 -5.82
CA THR A 56 9.57 4.46 -4.85
C THR A 56 8.49 5.49 -5.18
N TYR A 57 7.80 6.00 -4.18
CA TYR A 57 6.98 7.21 -4.28
C TYR A 57 7.75 8.36 -3.63
N LYS A 58 8.11 9.39 -4.42
CA LYS A 58 8.84 10.58 -3.95
C LYS A 58 10.09 10.26 -3.10
N GLY A 59 10.83 9.22 -3.50
CA GLY A 59 12.05 8.77 -2.81
C GLY A 59 11.81 7.88 -1.58
N ARG A 60 10.55 7.58 -1.23
CA ARG A 60 10.19 6.61 -0.18
C ARG A 60 9.85 5.27 -0.82
N ALA A 61 10.33 4.18 -0.24
CA ALA A 61 9.98 2.84 -0.69
C ALA A 61 8.47 2.58 -0.51
N LEU A 62 7.82 2.01 -1.52
CA LEU A 62 6.44 1.56 -1.39
C LEU A 62 6.30 0.51 -0.27
N GLY A 63 5.22 0.57 0.49
CA GLY A 63 5.01 -0.22 1.71
C GLY A 63 5.62 0.39 2.97
N THR A 64 6.19 1.60 2.91
CA THR A 64 6.71 2.34 4.08
C THR A 64 6.02 3.70 4.30
N ILE A 65 4.90 3.93 3.62
CA ILE A 65 4.22 5.24 3.55
C ILE A 65 2.92 5.22 4.34
N GLY A 66 2.16 4.13 4.26
CA GLY A 66 0.94 3.86 5.01
C GLY A 66 1.21 3.46 6.46
N HIS A 67 0.14 3.07 7.14
CA HIS A 67 0.19 2.61 8.54
C HIS A 67 0.72 1.19 8.63
N ILE A 68 0.40 0.36 7.64
CA ILE A 68 0.88 -1.02 7.50
C ILE A 68 1.25 -1.23 6.04
N GLY A 69 2.41 -1.82 5.77
CA GLY A 69 2.80 -2.28 4.44
C GLY A 69 2.67 -3.78 4.33
N CYS A 70 1.77 -4.27 3.47
CA CYS A 70 1.68 -5.67 3.14
C CYS A 70 2.58 -5.95 1.93
N PHE A 71 3.65 -6.70 2.18
CA PHE A 71 4.54 -7.21 1.14
C PHE A 71 4.18 -8.66 0.90
N SER A 72 3.82 -9.03 -0.34
CA SER A 72 3.79 -10.44 -0.68
C SER A 72 5.21 -10.89 -1.00
N PHE A 73 5.81 -11.68 -0.11
CA PHE A 73 6.99 -12.49 -0.42
C PHE A 73 6.54 -13.79 -1.10
N HIS A 74 5.74 -13.69 -2.17
CA HIS A 74 5.39 -14.88 -2.93
C HIS A 74 6.58 -15.33 -3.78
N GLU A 75 6.95 -16.58 -3.54
CA GLU A 75 8.15 -17.35 -3.89
C GLU A 75 8.44 -17.53 -5.39
N THR A 76 8.25 -16.51 -6.23
CA THR A 76 8.61 -16.58 -7.66
C THR A 76 9.28 -15.32 -8.19
N LYS A 77 10.63 -15.39 -8.19
CA LYS A 77 11.65 -14.57 -8.91
C LYS A 77 12.17 -13.34 -8.14
N ASN A 78 13.48 -13.10 -7.93
CA ASN A 78 14.74 -13.57 -8.55
C ASN A 78 15.89 -13.74 -7.52
N TYR A 79 15.63 -14.32 -6.33
CA TYR A 79 16.70 -14.84 -5.49
C TYR A 79 16.15 -15.99 -4.63
N THR A 80 16.76 -17.16 -4.74
CA THR A 80 16.49 -18.29 -3.83
C THR A 80 17.12 -17.98 -2.49
N ALA A 81 16.29 -17.75 -1.47
CA ALA A 81 16.62 -18.06 -0.09
C ALA A 81 15.35 -18.64 0.52
N GLY A 82 15.32 -19.97 0.63
CA GLY A 82 14.19 -20.70 1.19
C GLY A 82 13.88 -20.26 2.61
N GLY A 83 12.59 -20.06 2.88
CA GLY A 83 12.07 -19.80 4.22
C GLY A 83 10.88 -18.85 4.18
N GLU A 84 9.69 -19.38 4.41
CA GLU A 84 8.53 -18.60 4.85
C GLU A 84 8.92 -17.69 6.02
N GLY A 85 8.76 -16.39 5.83
CA GLY A 85 9.10 -15.39 6.84
C GLY A 85 8.22 -14.17 6.68
N GLY A 86 6.96 -14.29 7.13
CA GLY A 86 6.17 -13.11 7.47
C GLY A 86 6.86 -12.36 8.59
N ARG A 87 7.11 -11.06 8.40
CA ARG A 87 7.67 -10.19 9.42
C ARG A 87 6.58 -9.22 9.87
N ASP A 88 5.88 -9.60 10.93
CA ASP A 88 5.16 -8.64 11.77
C ASP A 88 6.20 -7.84 12.56
N ALA A 89 6.11 -6.51 12.49
CA ALA A 89 6.92 -5.61 13.32
C ALA A 89 5.98 -4.90 14.29
N ASP A 90 6.07 -5.29 15.57
CA ASP A 90 5.66 -4.52 16.76
C ASP A 90 6.36 -3.15 16.80
#